data_AF-A0A3N4LX60-F1
#
_entry.id   AF-A0A3N4LX60-F1
#
_cell.length_a   1.000
_cell.length_b   1.000
_cell.length_c   1.000
_cell.angle_alpha   90.00
_cell.angle_beta   90.00
_cell.angle_gamma   90.00
#
_symmetry.space_group_name_H-M   'P 1'
#
loop_
_entity.id
_entity.type
_entity.pdbx_description
1 polymer ?
#
loop_
_entity_poly.entity_id
_entity_poly.type
_entity_poly.pdbx_seq_one_letter_code
_entity_poly.pdbx_strand_id
1 'polypeptide(L)'
;PEDNPFLPPAPPISSKKRALLHAPTSPARRQSKWTPQEDALITQLRSMGKKWDDISKTLSGRSPTSCRLRYQNYLERQPEWDEGRKNQLAMLYERLKPEMWVMIAREMKIPWRAAEAMHWQLGEEEIARRAGTVPFSFSSSVSLGPPKK
;
A
#
# COMPACT_ATOMS: atom_id res chain seq x y z
N PRO A 1 42.70 -11.56 56.70
CA PRO A 1 42.49 -10.20 56.15
C PRO A 1 41.17 -9.67 56.69
N GLU A 2 41.22 -9.23 57.94
CA GLU A 2 40.14 -8.52 58.62
C GLU A 2 40.65 -7.13 58.92
N ASP A 3 39.95 -6.09 58.47
CA ASP A 3 39.57 -4.92 59.28
C ASP A 3 38.64 -4.03 58.45
N ASN A 4 37.45 -3.78 58.96
CA ASN A 4 36.50 -2.77 58.50
C ASN A 4 36.32 -1.82 59.67
N PRO A 5 36.29 -0.49 59.46
CA PRO A 5 35.19 0.22 60.11
C PRO A 5 34.69 1.52 59.40
N PHE A 6 33.47 1.88 59.78
CA PHE A 6 32.81 3.21 59.75
C PHE A 6 31.93 3.64 58.55
N LEU A 7 30.80 4.24 58.96
CA LEU A 7 29.50 4.50 58.32
C LEU A 7 29.41 5.95 57.70
N PRO A 8 28.26 6.41 57.13
CA PRO A 8 28.15 7.25 55.92
C PRO A 8 27.98 8.76 56.19
N PRO A 9 27.73 9.58 55.14
CA PRO A 9 26.47 10.33 55.11
C PRO A 9 25.75 10.38 53.74
N ALA A 10 24.43 10.65 53.78
CA ALA A 10 23.50 10.75 52.64
C ALA A 10 23.38 12.22 52.08
N PRO A 11 22.43 12.55 51.16
CA PRO A 11 22.67 13.28 49.89
C PRO A 11 22.33 14.80 49.92
N PRO A 12 22.43 15.49 48.76
CA PRO A 12 21.25 16.29 48.35
C PRO A 12 20.88 16.21 46.85
N ILE A 13 19.59 15.93 46.64
CA ILE A 13 18.59 16.56 45.74
C ILE A 13 19.07 17.41 44.54
N SER A 14 18.51 17.07 43.36
CA SER A 14 17.90 17.97 42.37
C SER A 14 18.56 18.06 40.98
N SER A 15 17.87 17.42 40.02
CA SER A 15 17.41 18.00 38.76
C SER A 15 18.29 19.04 38.05
N LYS A 16 18.81 18.68 36.87
CA LYS A 16 18.57 19.46 35.64
C LYS A 16 19.04 18.73 34.39
N LYS A 17 18.08 18.48 33.50
CA LYS A 17 18.29 18.19 32.09
C LYS A 17 19.20 19.24 31.47
N ARG A 18 20.24 18.81 30.75
CA ARG A 18 20.82 19.62 29.67
C ARG A 18 21.25 18.69 28.55
N ALA A 19 20.32 18.42 27.65
CA ALA A 19 20.60 17.75 26.39
C ALA A 19 21.45 18.70 25.53
N LEU A 20 22.71 18.32 25.31
CA LEU A 20 23.53 18.89 24.26
C LEU A 20 23.98 17.76 23.35
N LEU A 21 23.47 17.84 22.12
CA LEU A 21 24.18 17.59 20.87
C LEU A 21 24.76 16.17 20.69
N HIS A 22 24.16 15.38 19.79
CA HIS A 22 24.84 14.62 18.72
C HIS A 22 23.79 13.78 17.95
N ALA A 23 23.45 14.22 16.74
CA ALA A 23 23.26 13.28 15.64
C ALA A 23 24.65 12.74 15.24
N PRO A 24 24.83 11.56 14.64
CA PRO A 24 23.93 10.85 13.73
C PRO A 24 23.71 9.38 14.15
N THR A 25 22.67 8.69 13.68
CA THR A 25 22.82 7.69 12.61
C THR A 25 21.46 7.10 12.29
N SER A 26 21.24 6.88 11.00
CA SER A 26 20.04 6.33 10.36
C SER A 26 19.37 5.17 11.11
N PRO A 27 18.04 5.16 11.26
CA PRO A 27 17.33 3.90 11.22
C PRO A 27 17.11 3.56 9.75
N ALA A 28 17.42 2.31 9.37
CA ALA A 28 17.08 1.75 8.07
C ALA A 28 15.67 2.20 7.67
N ARG A 29 15.57 2.94 6.54
CA ARG A 29 14.32 3.46 5.99
C ARG A 29 13.41 2.28 5.64
N ARG A 30 12.66 1.78 6.62
CA ARG A 30 11.41 1.07 6.37
C ARG A 30 10.60 2.06 5.56
N GLN A 31 10.36 1.77 4.29
CA GLN A 31 9.52 2.63 3.46
C GLN A 31 8.15 2.68 4.13
N SER A 32 7.88 3.79 4.83
CA SER A 32 6.58 4.01 5.46
C SER A 32 5.49 3.92 4.39
N LYS A 33 4.32 3.42 4.75
CA LYS A 33 3.15 3.47 3.86
C LYS A 33 2.96 4.91 3.39
N TRP A 34 2.65 5.09 2.10
CA TRP A 34 2.35 6.41 1.55
C TRP A 34 1.13 6.99 2.24
N THR A 35 1.26 8.22 2.72
CA THR A 35 0.17 8.97 3.33
C THR A 35 -0.56 9.82 2.30
N PRO A 36 -1.86 10.09 2.48
CA PRO A 36 -2.61 10.98 1.58
C PRO A 36 -1.99 12.38 1.47
N GLN A 37 -1.34 12.86 2.53
CA GLN A 37 -0.63 14.14 2.55
C GLN A 37 0.60 14.12 1.62
N GLU A 38 1.39 13.05 1.66
CA GLU A 38 2.51 12.87 0.74
C GLU A 38 2.01 12.79 -0.71
N ASP A 39 0.93 12.06 -0.96
CA ASP A 39 0.33 11.92 -2.28
C ASP A 39 -0.20 13.25 -2.84
N ALA A 40 -0.87 14.05 -2.00
CA ALA A 40 -1.33 15.39 -2.36
C ALA A 40 -0.14 16.31 -2.71
N LEU A 41 0.94 16.24 -1.92
CA LEU A 41 2.14 17.05 -2.15
C LEU A 41 2.85 16.67 -3.45
N ILE A 42 2.99 15.37 -3.75
CA ILE A 42 3.56 14.90 -5.02
C ILE A 42 2.72 15.44 -6.18
N THR A 43 1.39 15.33 -6.07
CA THR A 43 0.47 15.76 -7.13
C THR A 43 0.52 17.26 -7.37
N GLN A 44 0.50 18.05 -6.30
CA GLN A 44 0.59 19.51 -6.37
C GLN A 44 1.94 19.99 -6.93
N LEU A 45 3.06 19.48 -6.41
CA LEU A 45 4.37 19.91 -6.89
C LEU A 45 4.59 19.48 -8.35
N ARG A 46 4.03 18.34 -8.75
CA ARG A 46 4.10 17.87 -10.12
C ARG A 46 3.24 18.72 -11.07
N SER A 47 2.05 19.14 -10.67
CA SER A 47 1.21 20.06 -11.46
C SER A 47 1.85 21.45 -11.62
N MET A 48 2.67 21.87 -10.65
CA MET A 48 3.52 23.06 -10.74
C MET A 48 4.80 22.86 -11.59
N GLY A 49 4.97 21.72 -12.25
CA GLY A 49 6.10 21.43 -13.14
C GLY A 49 7.43 21.13 -12.42
N LYS A 50 7.42 20.84 -11.11
CA LYS A 50 8.64 20.52 -10.36
C LYS A 50 9.26 19.19 -10.83
N LYS A 51 10.59 19.12 -10.73
CA LYS A 51 11.37 17.90 -10.98
C LYS A 51 11.27 16.97 -9.77
N TRP A 52 11.40 15.66 -10.00
CA TRP A 52 11.31 14.64 -8.95
C TRP A 52 12.32 14.84 -7.82
N ASP A 53 13.52 15.33 -8.14
CA ASP A 53 14.52 15.71 -7.14
C ASP A 53 13.99 16.77 -6.17
N ASP A 54 13.34 17.81 -6.67
CA ASP A 54 12.80 18.86 -5.81
C ASP A 54 11.60 18.39 -4.99
N ILE A 55 10.77 17.52 -5.58
CA ILE A 55 9.64 16.86 -4.88
C ILE A 55 10.16 15.99 -3.73
N SER A 56 11.24 15.22 -3.97
CA SER A 56 11.83 14.35 -2.95
C SER A 56 12.44 15.13 -1.78
N LYS A 57 12.97 16.33 -2.02
CA LYS A 57 13.47 17.21 -0.94
C LYS A 57 12.35 17.68 -0.01
N THR A 58 11.14 17.85 -0.52
CA THR A 58 9.98 18.22 0.30
C THR A 58 9.41 17.03 1.08
N LEU A 59 9.69 15.80 0.63
CA LEU A 59 9.24 14.55 1.25
C LEU A 59 10.40 13.89 1.98
N SER A 60 10.62 14.28 3.24
CA SER A 60 11.70 13.74 4.05
C SER A 60 11.60 12.20 4.14
N GLY A 61 12.63 11.51 3.64
CA GLY A 61 12.71 10.04 3.64
C GLY A 61 12.18 9.35 2.38
N ARG A 62 11.69 10.07 1.37
CA ARG A 62 11.34 9.51 0.04
C ARG A 62 12.42 9.83 -0.98
N SER A 63 12.75 8.88 -1.85
CA SER A 63 13.67 9.11 -2.97
C SER A 63 12.92 9.66 -4.19
N PRO A 64 13.57 10.42 -5.08
CA PRO A 64 12.94 10.92 -6.30
C PRO A 64 12.37 9.80 -7.19
N THR A 65 13.05 8.65 -7.24
CA THR A 65 12.56 7.44 -7.90
C THR A 65 11.27 6.92 -7.27
N SER A 66 11.20 6.89 -5.92
CA SER A 66 10.01 6.46 -5.19
C SER A 66 8.83 7.41 -5.44
N CYS A 67 9.06 8.72 -5.45
CA CYS A 67 8.02 9.72 -5.75
C CYS A 67 7.50 9.59 -7.19
N ARG A 68 8.39 9.37 -8.17
CA ARG A 68 7.99 9.13 -9.57
C ARG A 68 7.14 7.87 -9.69
N LEU A 69 7.59 6.77 -9.09
CA LEU A 69 6.88 5.49 -9.16
C LEU A 69 5.50 5.58 -8.49
N ARG A 70 5.43 6.26 -7.33
CA ARG A 70 4.15 6.52 -6.65
C ARG A 70 3.23 7.35 -7.54
N TYR A 71 3.76 8.41 -8.16
CA TYR A 71 2.98 9.24 -9.05
C TYR A 71 2.46 8.46 -10.26
N GLN A 72 3.33 7.77 -11.01
CA GLN A 72 2.95 7.03 -12.21
C GLN A 72 1.95 5.90 -11.94
N ASN A 73 2.15 5.16 -10.85
CA ASN A 73 1.34 3.97 -10.57
C ASN A 73 0.02 4.29 -9.86
N TYR A 74 -0.07 5.40 -9.13
CA TYR A 74 -1.19 5.64 -8.22
C TYR A 74 -1.79 7.06 -8.26
N LEU A 75 -1.06 8.10 -8.73
CA LEU A 75 -1.50 9.51 -8.60
C LEU A 75 -1.68 10.27 -9.92
N GLU A 76 -0.87 9.99 -10.94
CA GLU A 76 -0.89 10.68 -12.24
C GLU A 76 -2.22 10.48 -12.93
N ARG A 77 -2.79 9.28 -12.77
CA ARG A 77 -4.09 8.88 -13.26
C ARG A 77 -4.58 7.77 -12.35
N GLN A 78 -5.70 7.96 -11.65
CA GLN A 78 -6.70 6.91 -11.68
C GLN A 78 -7.27 7.05 -13.09
N PRO A 79 -6.82 6.29 -14.12
CA PRO A 79 -7.60 6.24 -15.32
C PRO A 79 -8.90 5.60 -14.85
N GLU A 80 -9.94 6.41 -14.68
CA GLU A 80 -11.25 5.92 -15.07
C GLU A 80 -11.00 5.30 -16.44
N TRP A 81 -11.04 3.97 -16.50
CA TRP A 81 -10.57 3.25 -17.67
C TRP A 81 -11.33 3.83 -18.85
N ASP A 82 -10.60 4.47 -19.77
CA ASP A 82 -11.23 5.05 -20.94
C ASP A 82 -11.90 3.93 -21.74
N GLU A 83 -12.96 4.27 -22.47
CA GLU A 83 -13.72 3.28 -23.24
C GLU A 83 -12.81 2.48 -24.18
N GLY A 84 -11.77 3.10 -24.74
CA GLY A 84 -10.77 2.43 -25.57
C GLY A 84 -10.02 1.32 -24.82
N ARG A 85 -9.52 1.60 -23.61
CA ARG A 85 -8.84 0.60 -22.77
C ARG A 85 -9.79 -0.48 -22.25
N LYS A 86 -11.02 -0.13 -21.87
CA LYS A 86 -12.05 -1.10 -21.50
C LYS A 86 -12.35 -2.05 -22.67
N ASN A 87 -12.51 -1.49 -23.87
CA ASN A 87 -12.75 -2.26 -25.09
C ASN A 87 -11.55 -3.15 -25.42
N GLN A 88 -10.32 -2.64 -25.31
CA GLN A 88 -9.11 -3.44 -25.51
C GLN A 88 -9.02 -4.59 -24.52
N LEU A 89 -9.32 -4.36 -23.24
CA LEU A 89 -9.38 -5.42 -22.22
C LEU A 89 -10.44 -6.47 -22.58
N ALA A 90 -11.64 -6.05 -22.95
CA ALA A 90 -12.73 -6.94 -23.33
C ALA A 90 -12.35 -7.80 -24.55
N MET A 91 -11.75 -7.20 -25.58
CA MET A 91 -11.28 -7.94 -26.76
C MET A 91 -10.19 -8.95 -26.42
N LEU A 92 -9.22 -8.57 -25.58
CA LEU A 92 -8.14 -9.45 -25.15
C LEU A 92 -8.68 -10.59 -24.28
N TYR A 93 -9.62 -10.28 -23.38
CA TYR A 93 -10.30 -11.27 -22.56
C TYR A 93 -11.03 -12.29 -23.45
N GLU A 94 -11.88 -11.86 -24.37
CA GLU A 94 -12.60 -12.76 -25.29
C GLU A 94 -11.65 -13.64 -26.13
N ARG A 95 -10.50 -13.09 -26.54
CA ARG A 95 -9.52 -13.82 -27.33
C ARG A 95 -8.76 -14.87 -26.51
N LEU A 96 -8.37 -14.54 -25.28
CA LEU A 96 -7.47 -15.36 -24.46
C LEU A 96 -8.22 -16.25 -23.46
N LYS A 97 -9.48 -15.94 -23.14
CA LYS A 97 -10.27 -16.69 -22.16
C LYS A 97 -10.47 -18.17 -22.50
N PRO A 98 -10.63 -18.62 -23.76
CA PRO A 98 -10.81 -20.04 -24.03
C PRO A 98 -9.56 -20.84 -23.63
N GLU A 99 -8.36 -20.31 -23.88
CA GLU A 99 -7.11 -20.96 -23.48
C GLU A 99 -6.98 -21.08 -21.96
N MET A 100 -7.33 -20.02 -21.23
CA MET A 100 -7.31 -20.02 -19.76
C MET A 100 -8.32 -21.02 -19.17
N TRP A 101 -9.57 -20.97 -19.64
CA TRP A 101 -10.65 -21.80 -19.09
C TRP A 101 -10.55 -23.27 -19.51
N VAL A 102 -9.99 -23.58 -20.68
CA VAL A 102 -9.82 -24.98 -21.14
C VAL A 102 -9.00 -25.82 -20.16
N MET A 103 -8.01 -25.22 -19.48
CA MET A 103 -7.22 -25.94 -18.47
C MET A 103 -8.09 -26.37 -17.28
N ILE A 104 -8.86 -25.44 -16.72
CA ILE A 104 -9.78 -25.69 -15.60
C ILE A 104 -10.88 -26.68 -16.01
N ALA A 105 -11.42 -26.50 -17.22
CA ALA A 105 -12.48 -27.31 -17.78
C ALA A 105 -12.07 -28.77 -17.98
N ARG A 106 -10.85 -29.00 -18.47
CA ARG A 106 -10.27 -30.34 -18.62
C ARG A 106 -10.18 -31.06 -17.29
N GLU A 107 -9.69 -30.38 -16.26
CA GLU A 107 -9.57 -30.95 -14.91
C GLU A 107 -10.94 -31.29 -14.31
N MET A 108 -11.91 -30.39 -14.47
CA MET A 108 -13.26 -30.56 -13.95
C MET A 108 -14.14 -31.47 -14.82
N LYS A 109 -13.66 -31.91 -16.00
CA LYS A 109 -14.42 -32.68 -17.00
C LYS A 109 -15.74 -32.02 -17.43
N ILE A 110 -15.74 -30.70 -17.52
CA ILE A 110 -16.88 -29.88 -17.98
C ILE A 110 -16.46 -29.05 -19.19
N PRO A 111 -17.38 -28.58 -20.06
CA PRO A 111 -17.01 -27.65 -21.12
C PRO A 111 -16.54 -26.32 -20.53
N TRP A 112 -15.55 -25.68 -21.16
CA TRP A 112 -14.94 -24.44 -20.64
C TRP A 112 -15.92 -23.29 -20.48
N ARG A 113 -16.96 -23.24 -21.32
CA ARG A 113 -18.07 -22.28 -21.18
C ARG A 113 -18.87 -22.49 -19.89
N ALA A 114 -19.01 -23.72 -19.43
CA ALA A 114 -19.67 -23.99 -18.15
C ALA A 114 -18.76 -23.60 -16.97
N ALA A 115 -17.44 -23.82 -17.06
CA ALA A 115 -16.49 -23.36 -16.06
C ALA A 115 -16.51 -21.81 -15.92
N GLU A 116 -16.51 -21.09 -17.06
CA GLU A 116 -16.64 -19.64 -17.11
C GLU A 116 -17.98 -19.18 -16.51
N ALA A 117 -19.11 -19.80 -16.91
CA ALA A 117 -20.42 -19.46 -16.37
C ALA A 117 -20.50 -19.68 -14.85
N MET A 118 -19.95 -20.80 -14.35
CA MET A 118 -19.88 -21.07 -12.91
C MET A 118 -19.02 -20.04 -12.18
N HIS A 119 -17.89 -19.60 -12.76
CA HIS A 119 -17.08 -18.52 -12.20
C HIS A 119 -17.90 -17.22 -12.03
N TRP A 120 -18.66 -16.83 -13.06
CA TRP A 120 -19.52 -15.64 -12.99
C TRP A 120 -20.70 -15.80 -12.02
N GLN A 121 -21.28 -17.00 -11.93
CA GLN A 121 -22.41 -17.30 -11.03
C GLN A 121 -22.01 -17.22 -9.55
N LEU A 122 -20.81 -17.72 -9.22
CA LEU A 122 -20.29 -17.71 -7.86
C LEU A 122 -19.79 -16.32 -7.48
N GLY A 123 -19.21 -15.59 -8.43
CA GLY A 123 -18.54 -14.34 -8.16
C GLY A 123 -17.25 -14.55 -7.37
N GLU A 124 -16.51 -13.46 -7.17
CA GLU A 124 -15.20 -13.52 -6.54
C GLU A 124 -15.23 -13.99 -5.08
N GLU A 125 -16.18 -13.49 -4.29
CA GLU A 125 -16.23 -13.76 -2.84
C GLU A 125 -16.42 -15.24 -2.53
N GLU A 126 -17.32 -15.90 -3.25
CA GLU A 126 -17.62 -17.31 -3.06
C GLU A 126 -16.52 -18.22 -3.61
N ILE A 127 -15.89 -17.84 -4.73
CA ILE A 127 -14.69 -18.53 -5.22
C ILE A 127 -13.57 -18.44 -4.19
N ALA A 128 -13.32 -17.25 -3.65
CA ALA A 128 -12.29 -17.03 -2.66
C ALA A 128 -12.56 -17.80 -1.36
N ARG A 129 -13.80 -17.77 -0.86
CA ARG A 129 -14.23 -18.53 0.31
C ARG A 129 -14.00 -20.04 0.15
N ARG A 130 -14.31 -20.61 -1.02
CA ARG A 130 -14.14 -22.05 -1.30
C ARG A 130 -12.69 -22.44 -1.55
N ALA A 131 -11.91 -21.55 -2.17
CA ALA A 131 -10.48 -21.75 -2.38
C ALA A 131 -9.64 -21.49 -1.11
N GLY A 132 -10.24 -20.92 -0.05
CA GLY A 132 -9.53 -20.50 1.15
C GLY A 132 -8.62 -19.29 0.92
N THR A 133 -8.88 -18.50 -0.13
CA THR A 133 -8.12 -17.30 -0.49
C THR A 133 -8.85 -16.04 -0.04
N VAL A 134 -8.12 -14.93 0.09
CA VAL A 134 -8.75 -13.62 0.32
C VAL A 134 -9.35 -13.11 -0.98
N PRO A 135 -10.62 -12.64 -1.01
CA PRO A 135 -11.18 -12.00 -2.19
C PRO A 135 -10.47 -10.68 -2.46
N PHE A 136 -10.37 -10.26 -3.72
CA PHE A 136 -9.90 -8.92 -4.06
C PHE A 136 -10.87 -7.88 -3.47
N SER A 137 -10.41 -7.18 -2.44
CA SER A 137 -11.17 -6.08 -1.87
C SER A 137 -10.90 -4.82 -2.68
N PHE A 138 -11.89 -4.39 -3.47
CA PHE A 138 -11.94 -2.99 -3.88
C PHE A 138 -12.18 -2.19 -2.61
N SER A 139 -11.15 -1.50 -2.10
CA SER A 139 -11.30 -0.58 -0.97
C SER A 139 -12.18 0.60 -1.41
N SER A 140 -13.49 0.40 -1.46
CA SER A 140 -14.49 1.45 -1.54
C SER A 140 -14.50 2.17 -0.19
N SER A 141 -13.56 3.09 0.02
CA SER A 141 -13.69 4.09 1.07
C SER A 141 -14.73 5.13 0.63
N VAL A 142 -16.00 4.74 0.65
CA VAL A 142 -17.13 5.67 0.68
C VAL A 142 -17.79 5.49 2.03
N SER A 143 -17.49 6.44 2.92
CA SER A 143 -18.11 6.61 4.21
C SER A 143 -19.62 6.70 4.07
N LEU A 144 -20.36 5.75 4.65
CA LEU A 144 -21.74 5.96 5.06
C LEU A 144 -21.75 5.94 6.59
N GLY A 145 -22.01 7.12 7.15
CA GLY A 145 -22.04 7.37 8.59
C GLY A 145 -23.09 6.52 9.33
N PRO A 146 -23.05 6.54 10.67
CA PRO A 146 -23.84 5.63 11.49
C PRO A 146 -25.34 5.94 11.40
N PRO A 147 -26.22 4.91 11.43
CA PRO A 147 -27.66 5.11 11.51
C PRO A 147 -28.01 5.72 12.87
N LYS A 148 -28.66 6.89 12.86
CA LYS A 148 -29.35 7.43 14.02
C LYS A 148 -30.60 6.59 14.28
N LYS A 149 -30.71 6.02 15.48
CA LYS A 149 -31.97 5.87 16.20
C LYS A 149 -31.70 6.02 17.69
#